data_AF-A0A061AGP1-F1
#
_entry.id   AF-A0A061AGP1-F1
#
_cell.length_a   1.000
_cell.length_b   1.000
_cell.length_c   1.000
_cell.angle_alpha   90.00
_cell.angle_beta   90.00
_cell.angle_gamma   90.00
#
_symmetry.space_group_name_H-M   'P 1'
#
loop_
_entity.id
_entity.type
_entity.pdbx_description
1 polymer ?
#
loop_
_entity_poly.entity_id
_entity_poly.type
_entity_poly.pdbx_seq_one_letter_code
_entity_poly.pdbx_strand_id
1 'polypeptide(L)'
;MARVKKEVVKKKVEVKPEVDTRGIKEESEKGELFFKIVLIVMAVALFGVITYFVVDAIIGNNQTAPSKRYEDSNYVTVADVNRIKNGENFENISHKGLRHALDNYAYVYVLYYADATEALTDSQKDRQNLALEVADDLVGLDTVETKTFDGFEYFVITDDIAIFFLDTSDAANADWQASIDTSAGQAANANVPSLLEVFNGEDLNFFGPWNAAGKNKATIDKLTEVLEGLN
;
A
#
# COMPACT_ATOMS: atom_id res chain seq x y z
N MET A 1 -31.05 -8.73 -107.99
CA MET A 1 -30.42 -7.75 -108.90
C MET A 1 -28.98 -7.55 -108.44
N ALA A 2 -28.04 -7.86 -109.33
CA ALA A 2 -27.12 -6.87 -109.91
C ALA A 2 -25.90 -6.61 -109.00
N ARG A 3 -24.73 -7.18 -109.32
CA ARG A 3 -23.65 -6.57 -110.14
C ARG A 3 -23.12 -5.32 -109.41
N VAL A 4 -21.84 -5.24 -109.00
CA VAL A 4 -20.64 -4.91 -109.82
C VAL A 4 -19.46 -4.90 -108.81
N LYS A 5 -18.38 -5.69 -108.95
CA LYS A 5 -17.14 -5.48 -109.72
C LYS A 5 -16.09 -4.55 -109.04
N LYS A 6 -14.91 -5.14 -108.78
CA LYS A 6 -13.56 -4.56 -108.58
C LYS A 6 -13.40 -3.67 -107.32
N GLU A 7 -12.29 -3.67 -106.58
CA GLU A 7 -10.88 -3.69 -107.00
C GLU A 7 -10.01 -4.06 -105.78
N VAL A 8 -8.99 -4.91 -105.98
CA VAL A 8 -7.97 -5.23 -104.97
C VAL A 8 -6.91 -4.15 -105.03
N VAL A 9 -6.74 -3.35 -103.98
CA VAL A 9 -5.63 -2.41 -103.89
C VAL A 9 -4.97 -2.47 -102.51
N LYS A 10 -3.79 -3.09 -102.55
CA LYS A 10 -2.56 -2.86 -101.77
C LYS A 10 -2.57 -3.22 -100.28
N LYS A 11 -1.92 -4.35 -100.02
CA LYS A 11 -1.22 -4.64 -98.77
C LYS A 11 0.11 -3.88 -98.76
N LYS A 12 0.39 -3.14 -97.68
CA LYS A 12 1.71 -2.79 -97.10
C LYS A 12 1.37 -2.09 -95.77
N VAL A 13 1.38 -2.84 -94.66
CA VAL A 13 2.50 -3.09 -93.73
C VAL A 13 3.05 -1.80 -93.15
N GLU A 14 3.33 -1.86 -91.84
CA GLU A 14 4.14 -0.97 -91.00
C GLU A 14 3.31 -0.27 -89.91
N VAL A 15 3.79 -0.08 -88.69
CA VAL A 15 5.00 -0.45 -87.93
C VAL A 15 4.54 -0.24 -86.48
N LYS A 16 4.98 -1.05 -85.51
CA LYS A 16 4.69 -0.75 -84.10
C LYS A 16 5.41 0.55 -83.72
N PRO A 17 4.72 1.60 -83.25
CA PRO A 17 5.39 2.70 -82.59
C PRO A 17 5.68 2.30 -81.14
N GLU A 18 6.82 2.82 -80.67
CA GLU A 18 7.49 2.59 -79.41
C GLU A 18 6.64 2.92 -78.17
N VAL A 19 7.00 2.23 -77.08
CA VAL A 19 6.59 2.56 -75.72
C VAL A 19 7.24 3.88 -75.35
N ASP A 20 6.43 4.93 -75.19
CA ASP A 20 6.80 6.07 -74.39
C ASP A 20 5.67 6.42 -73.42
N THR A 21 6.14 6.97 -72.30
CA THR A 21 5.50 7.88 -71.36
C THR A 21 4.85 7.27 -70.12
N ARG A 22 5.59 7.46 -69.01
CA ARG A 22 5.10 8.15 -67.81
C ARG A 22 3.70 7.72 -67.35
N GLY A 23 3.66 6.67 -66.55
CA GLY A 23 2.49 6.32 -65.76
C GLY A 23 2.63 6.76 -64.31
N ILE A 24 2.72 8.07 -64.02
CA ILE A 24 2.20 8.54 -62.74
C ILE A 24 0.69 8.46 -62.90
N LYS A 25 0.10 7.36 -62.47
CA LYS A 25 -1.36 7.23 -62.41
C LYS A 25 -1.85 8.15 -61.29
N GLU A 26 -2.69 9.10 -61.68
CA GLU A 26 -3.40 10.04 -60.81
C GLU A 26 -3.93 9.34 -59.55
N GLU A 27 -3.65 9.95 -58.40
CA GLU A 27 -4.17 9.51 -57.11
C GLU A 27 -5.70 9.43 -57.19
N SER A 28 -6.25 8.24 -56.92
CA SER A 28 -7.70 8.11 -56.80
C SER A 28 -8.15 8.89 -55.56
N GLU A 29 -8.98 9.93 -55.74
CA GLU A 29 -9.54 10.73 -54.63
C GLU A 29 -10.19 9.85 -53.54
N LYS A 30 -10.75 8.69 -53.92
CA LYS A 30 -11.32 7.71 -52.98
C LYS A 30 -10.25 6.94 -52.20
N GLY A 31 -9.11 6.66 -52.81
CA GLY A 31 -7.96 6.03 -52.16
C GLY A 31 -7.25 6.99 -51.20
N GLU A 32 -7.13 8.26 -51.58
CA GLU A 32 -6.57 9.31 -50.72
C GLU A 32 -7.45 9.56 -49.48
N LEU A 33 -8.77 9.63 -49.67
CA LEU A 33 -9.73 9.79 -48.57
C LEU A 33 -9.70 8.59 -47.61
N PHE A 34 -9.65 7.37 -48.14
CA PHE A 34 -9.51 6.16 -47.33
C PHE A 34 -8.22 6.17 -46.51
N PHE A 35 -7.09 6.52 -47.14
CA PHE A 35 -5.80 6.60 -46.46
C PHE A 35 -5.79 7.65 -45.35
N LYS A 36 -6.38 8.84 -45.59
CA LYS A 36 -6.53 9.90 -44.58
C LYS A 36 -7.37 9.44 -43.39
N ILE A 37 -8.48 8.76 -43.61
CA ILE A 37 -9.34 8.24 -42.53
C ILE A 37 -8.58 7.19 -41.71
N VAL A 38 -7.91 6.24 -42.37
CA VAL A 38 -7.12 5.21 -41.68
C VAL A 38 -6.01 5.85 -40.85
N LEU A 39 -5.31 6.85 -41.38
CA LEU A 39 -4.22 7.54 -40.69
C LEU A 39 -4.74 8.31 -39.46
N ILE A 40 -5.90 8.95 -39.56
CA ILE A 40 -6.56 9.61 -38.42
C ILE A 40 -6.96 8.57 -37.36
N VAL A 41 -7.54 7.44 -37.74
CA VAL A 41 -7.92 6.38 -36.80
C VAL A 41 -6.69 5.82 -36.08
N MET A 42 -5.58 5.59 -36.80
CA MET A 42 -4.32 5.18 -36.18
C MET A 42 -3.79 6.24 -35.21
N ALA A 43 -3.82 7.52 -35.58
CA ALA A 43 -3.38 8.60 -34.72
C ALA A 43 -4.23 8.69 -33.44
N VAL A 44 -5.55 8.55 -33.55
CA VAL A 44 -6.47 8.54 -32.40
C VAL A 44 -6.22 7.33 -31.50
N ALA A 45 -6.00 6.15 -32.07
CA ALA A 45 -5.67 4.95 -31.28
C ALA A 45 -4.34 5.12 -30.53
N LEU A 46 -3.32 5.67 -31.20
CA LEU A 46 -2.01 5.92 -30.60
C LEU A 46 -2.09 6.99 -29.50
N PHE A 47 -2.90 8.03 -29.70
CA PHE A 47 -3.17 9.05 -28.69
C PHE A 47 -3.94 8.49 -27.50
N GLY A 48 -4.89 7.58 -27.73
CA GLY A 48 -5.62 6.86 -26.70
C GLY A 48 -4.71 5.97 -25.84
N VAL A 49 -3.79 5.23 -26.48
CA VAL A 49 -2.79 4.42 -25.77
C VAL A 49 -1.83 5.29 -24.96
N ILE A 50 -1.31 6.38 -25.54
CA ILE A 50 -0.44 7.32 -24.81
C ILE A 50 -1.18 7.95 -23.64
N THR A 51 -2.43 8.38 -23.84
CA THR A 51 -3.24 8.99 -22.78
C THR A 51 -3.56 7.97 -21.69
N TYR A 52 -3.83 6.72 -22.03
CA TYR A 52 -3.97 5.63 -21.07
C TYR A 52 -2.68 5.47 -20.24
N PHE A 53 -1.50 5.39 -20.87
CA PHE A 53 -0.23 5.29 -20.13
C PHE A 53 0.09 6.54 -19.30
N VAL A 54 -0.29 7.74 -19.75
CA VAL A 54 -0.10 8.97 -18.98
C VAL A 54 -1.05 9.02 -17.80
N VAL A 55 -2.31 8.62 -17.97
CA VAL A 55 -3.29 8.52 -16.88
C VAL A 55 -2.88 7.42 -15.91
N ASP A 56 -2.41 6.27 -16.38
CA ASP A 56 -1.89 5.18 -15.56
C ASP A 56 -0.58 5.57 -14.86
N ALA A 57 0.29 6.39 -15.47
CA ALA A 57 1.48 6.92 -14.81
C ALA A 57 1.16 8.05 -13.80
N ILE A 58 0.07 8.81 -13.99
CA ILE A 58 -0.35 9.87 -13.07
C ILE A 58 -1.19 9.30 -11.91
N ILE A 59 -2.08 8.35 -12.19
CA ILE A 59 -2.99 7.72 -11.20
C ILE A 59 -2.33 6.48 -10.57
N GLY A 60 -1.57 5.70 -11.34
CA GLY A 60 -0.80 4.56 -10.86
C GLY A 60 0.50 4.95 -10.14
N ASN A 61 0.85 6.25 -10.12
CA ASN A 61 1.70 6.84 -9.08
C ASN A 61 0.92 7.12 -7.78
N ASN A 62 -0.07 6.28 -7.46
CA ASN A 62 -0.20 5.88 -6.08
C ASN A 62 1.18 5.39 -5.69
N GLN A 63 1.93 6.24 -4.99
CA GLN A 63 2.90 5.78 -4.03
C GLN A 63 2.21 4.60 -3.37
N THR A 64 2.66 3.39 -3.68
CA THR A 64 2.42 2.26 -2.79
C THR A 64 2.90 2.81 -1.47
N ALA A 65 1.95 3.18 -0.62
CA ALA A 65 2.25 3.53 0.76
C ALA A 65 3.22 2.42 1.22
N PRO A 66 4.34 2.78 1.86
CA PRO A 66 5.30 1.78 2.30
C PRO A 66 4.51 0.64 2.91
N SER A 67 4.68 -0.58 2.37
CA SER A 67 3.91 -1.72 2.84
C SER A 67 4.17 -1.82 4.33
N LYS A 68 3.13 -1.63 5.13
CA LYS A 68 3.20 -1.73 6.57
C LYS A 68 3.82 -3.08 6.92
N ARG A 69 4.62 -3.12 7.99
CA ARG A 69 5.31 -4.35 8.42
C ARG A 69 4.33 -5.47 8.77
N TYR A 70 3.17 -5.10 9.33
CA TYR A 70 2.11 -6.01 9.75
C TYR A 70 0.81 -5.76 8.96
N GLU A 71 -0.23 -6.56 9.20
CA GLU A 71 -1.55 -6.33 8.60
C GLU A 71 -2.11 -4.96 9.00
N ASP A 72 -2.59 -4.20 8.01
CA ASP A 72 -3.10 -2.82 8.18
C ASP A 72 -4.19 -2.74 9.27
N SER A 73 -4.99 -3.79 9.43
CA SER A 73 -6.07 -3.85 10.40
C SER A 73 -5.63 -4.05 11.85
N ASN A 74 -4.34 -4.28 12.10
CA ASN A 74 -3.74 -4.27 13.43
C ASN A 74 -3.08 -2.93 13.77
N TYR A 75 -3.16 -1.92 12.87
CA TYR A 75 -2.67 -0.57 13.15
C TYR A 75 -3.73 0.32 13.79
N VAL A 76 -3.37 0.90 14.93
CA VAL A 76 -4.23 1.82 15.69
C VAL A 76 -3.72 3.25 15.58
N THR A 77 -4.60 4.21 15.87
CA THR A 77 -4.24 5.63 15.87
C THR A 77 -3.92 6.13 17.27
N VAL A 78 -3.15 7.22 17.37
CA VAL A 78 -2.94 7.94 18.64
C VAL A 78 -4.27 8.37 19.27
N ALA A 79 -5.27 8.71 18.44
CA ALA A 79 -6.59 9.06 18.93
C ALA A 79 -7.29 7.90 19.64
N ASP A 80 -7.17 6.67 19.12
CA ASP A 80 -7.73 5.48 19.77
C ASP A 80 -7.01 5.21 21.11
N VAL A 81 -5.68 5.29 21.13
CA VAL A 81 -4.90 5.04 22.36
C VAL A 81 -5.16 6.10 23.44
N ASN A 82 -5.32 7.36 23.07
CA ASN A 82 -5.66 8.41 24.02
C ASN A 82 -7.03 8.19 24.70
N ARG A 83 -8.00 7.59 23.99
CA ARG A 83 -9.30 7.25 24.59
C ARG A 83 -9.17 6.16 25.64
N ILE A 84 -8.34 5.14 25.39
CA ILE A 84 -7.99 4.12 26.38
C ILE A 84 -7.39 4.80 27.62
N LYS A 85 -6.36 5.63 27.43
CA LYS A 85 -5.66 6.34 28.51
C LYS A 85 -6.58 7.19 29.37
N ASN A 86 -7.57 7.84 28.74
CA ASN A 86 -8.50 8.72 29.43
C ASN A 86 -9.64 7.95 30.15
N GLY A 87 -9.65 6.61 30.09
CA GLY A 87 -10.71 5.79 30.66
C GLY A 87 -12.07 6.06 30.00
N GLU A 88 -12.07 6.46 28.74
CA GLU A 88 -13.31 6.64 27.99
C GLU A 88 -13.95 5.28 27.70
N ASN A 89 -15.28 5.25 27.57
CA ASN A 89 -15.99 4.05 27.15
C ASN A 89 -15.44 3.55 25.80
N PHE A 90 -14.99 2.29 25.75
CA PHE A 90 -14.38 1.67 24.57
C PHE A 90 -15.31 1.62 23.36
N GLU A 91 -16.63 1.71 23.56
CA GLU A 91 -17.60 1.87 22.47
C GLU A 91 -17.26 3.04 21.53
N ASN A 92 -16.60 4.07 22.07
CA ASN A 92 -16.20 5.26 21.32
C ASN A 92 -14.89 5.09 20.54
N ILE A 93 -14.12 4.02 20.76
CA ILE A 93 -12.91 3.72 20.00
C ILE A 93 -13.30 3.39 18.56
N SER A 94 -12.68 4.07 17.61
CA SER A 94 -13.04 3.96 16.19
C SER A 94 -12.54 2.65 15.58
N HIS A 95 -11.40 2.19 16.07
CA HIS A 95 -10.78 0.95 15.65
C HIS A 95 -11.54 -0.27 16.20
N LYS A 96 -12.29 -0.95 15.33
CA LYS A 96 -13.18 -2.06 15.71
C LYS A 96 -12.44 -3.25 16.35
N GLY A 97 -11.28 -3.64 15.80
CA GLY A 97 -10.46 -4.73 16.34
C GLY A 97 -9.99 -4.46 17.76
N LEU A 98 -9.27 -3.36 17.97
CA LEU A 98 -8.89 -2.84 19.29
C LEU A 98 -10.06 -2.75 20.28
N ARG A 99 -11.21 -2.19 19.88
CA ARG A 99 -12.40 -2.13 20.76
C ARG A 99 -12.81 -3.52 21.24
N HIS A 100 -12.96 -4.47 20.30
CA HIS A 100 -13.29 -5.84 20.66
C HIS A 100 -12.19 -6.48 21.53
N ALA A 101 -10.93 -6.20 21.23
CA ALA A 101 -9.81 -6.77 21.98
C ALA A 101 -9.82 -6.33 23.45
N LEU A 102 -10.06 -5.04 23.72
CA LEU A 102 -10.11 -4.49 25.08
C LEU A 102 -11.21 -5.10 25.95
N ASP A 103 -12.32 -5.53 25.34
CA ASP A 103 -13.45 -6.14 26.05
C ASP A 103 -13.29 -7.66 26.27
N ASN A 104 -12.45 -8.34 25.48
CA ASN A 104 -12.45 -9.80 25.37
C ASN A 104 -11.09 -10.47 25.68
N TYR A 105 -10.00 -9.71 25.74
CA TYR A 105 -8.66 -10.25 25.93
C TYR A 105 -8.06 -9.70 27.21
N ALA A 106 -7.44 -10.59 28.00
CA ALA A 106 -6.84 -10.22 29.26
C ALA A 106 -5.68 -9.24 29.07
N TYR A 107 -4.87 -9.44 28.02
CA TYR A 107 -3.74 -8.57 27.70
C TYR A 107 -3.86 -8.01 26.29
N VAL A 108 -3.94 -6.69 26.18
CA VAL A 108 -3.87 -5.97 24.91
C VAL A 108 -2.62 -5.13 24.88
N TYR A 109 -1.73 -5.43 23.93
CA TYR A 109 -0.48 -4.73 23.73
C TYR A 109 -0.56 -3.77 22.55
N VAL A 110 -0.04 -2.54 22.70
CA VAL A 110 0.12 -1.59 21.60
C VAL A 110 1.59 -1.20 21.47
N LEU A 111 2.25 -1.67 20.42
CA LEU A 111 3.66 -1.37 20.14
C LEU A 111 3.80 -0.10 19.30
N TYR A 112 4.48 0.89 19.87
CA TYR A 112 4.84 2.14 19.22
C TYR A 112 6.19 1.99 18.54
N TYR A 113 6.24 2.18 17.23
CA TYR A 113 7.47 2.13 16.45
C TYR A 113 7.37 3.10 15.25
N ALA A 114 8.49 3.39 14.59
CA ALA A 114 8.53 4.20 13.38
C ALA A 114 8.78 3.32 12.16
N ASP A 115 7.80 3.21 11.26
CA ASP A 115 7.91 2.42 10.04
C ASP A 115 8.93 3.03 9.06
N ALA A 116 8.99 4.37 9.01
CA ALA A 116 10.05 5.13 8.33
C ALA A 116 11.17 5.55 9.31
N THR A 117 12.35 4.92 9.16
CA THR A 117 13.47 5.05 10.12
C THR A 117 14.33 6.31 9.95
N GLU A 118 14.06 7.17 8.96
CA GLU A 118 14.93 8.33 8.65
C GLU A 118 15.00 9.37 9.78
N ALA A 119 13.97 9.46 10.61
CA ALA A 119 13.90 10.40 11.73
C ALA A 119 14.61 9.91 13.02
N LEU A 120 15.10 8.67 13.02
CA LEU A 120 15.71 8.04 14.20
C LEU A 120 17.24 8.14 14.18
N THR A 121 17.83 8.36 15.36
CA THR A 121 19.26 8.15 15.60
C THR A 121 19.61 6.67 15.51
N ASP A 122 20.89 6.35 15.26
CA ASP A 122 21.33 4.94 15.14
C ASP A 122 21.00 4.12 16.40
N SER A 123 21.22 4.69 17.59
CA SER A 123 20.85 3.99 18.84
C SER A 123 19.34 3.73 18.98
N GLN A 124 18.48 4.55 18.38
CA GLN A 124 17.03 4.32 18.40
C GLN A 124 16.63 3.26 17.38
N LYS A 125 17.25 3.29 16.19
CA LYS A 125 17.06 2.25 15.16
C LYS A 125 17.44 0.89 15.69
N ASP A 126 18.59 0.77 16.36
CA ASP A 126 19.05 -0.51 16.93
C ASP A 126 18.03 -1.07 17.93
N ARG A 127 17.52 -0.24 18.84
CA ARG A 127 16.52 -0.66 19.84
C ARG A 127 15.19 -1.02 19.20
N GLN A 128 14.76 -0.24 18.21
CA GLN A 128 13.54 -0.52 17.48
C GLN A 128 13.64 -1.84 16.73
N ASN A 129 14.76 -2.09 16.05
CA ASN A 129 14.98 -3.35 15.34
C ASN A 129 14.90 -4.54 16.29
N LEU A 130 15.55 -4.47 17.46
CA LEU A 130 15.47 -5.52 18.48
C LEU A 130 14.04 -5.75 18.97
N ALA A 131 13.26 -4.70 19.21
CA ALA A 131 11.86 -4.86 19.63
C ALA A 131 10.98 -5.44 18.50
N LEU A 132 11.22 -5.03 17.26
CA LEU A 132 10.52 -5.53 16.08
C LEU A 132 10.85 -6.98 15.78
N GLU A 133 12.10 -7.43 16.00
CA GLU A 133 12.48 -8.85 15.88
C GLU A 133 11.64 -9.72 16.82
N VAL A 134 11.49 -9.31 18.09
CA VAL A 134 10.64 -10.05 19.04
C VAL A 134 9.16 -9.98 18.66
N ALA A 135 8.70 -8.83 18.15
CA ALA A 135 7.33 -8.69 17.67
C ALA A 135 7.05 -9.58 16.43
N ASP A 136 8.02 -9.71 15.53
CA ASP A 136 7.94 -10.61 14.37
C ASP A 136 7.83 -12.07 14.82
N ASP A 137 8.62 -12.47 15.81
CA ASP A 137 8.54 -13.81 16.39
C ASP A 137 7.16 -14.07 17.02
N LEU A 138 6.59 -13.08 17.73
CA LEU A 138 5.24 -13.18 18.30
C LEU A 138 4.16 -13.36 17.23
N VAL A 139 4.18 -12.55 16.16
CA VAL A 139 3.18 -12.66 15.07
C VAL A 139 3.43 -13.87 14.16
N GLY A 140 4.60 -14.49 14.25
CA GLY A 140 4.96 -15.72 13.55
C GLY A 140 4.60 -17.01 14.29
N LEU A 141 4.03 -16.93 15.51
CA LEU A 141 3.63 -18.11 16.27
C LEU A 141 2.45 -18.85 15.61
N ASP A 142 2.45 -20.18 15.71
CA ASP A 142 1.35 -21.03 15.20
C ASP A 142 0.01 -20.77 15.92
N THR A 143 0.02 -20.11 17.08
CA THR A 143 -1.17 -19.74 17.85
C THR A 143 -1.87 -18.48 17.32
N VAL A 144 -1.25 -17.76 16.39
CA VAL A 144 -1.80 -16.53 15.83
C VAL A 144 -3.02 -16.86 14.98
N GLU A 145 -4.14 -16.20 15.29
CA GLU A 145 -5.40 -16.41 14.59
C GLU A 145 -6.00 -15.09 14.11
N THR A 146 -6.57 -15.10 12.91
CA THR A 146 -7.43 -14.02 12.44
C THR A 146 -8.81 -14.11 13.10
N LYS A 147 -9.25 -13.03 13.72
CA LYS A 147 -10.59 -12.87 14.27
C LYS A 147 -11.36 -11.84 13.46
N THR A 148 -12.67 -12.03 13.34
CA THR A 148 -13.57 -11.11 12.65
C THR A 148 -14.58 -10.53 13.64
N PHE A 149 -14.65 -9.21 13.73
CA PHE A 149 -15.64 -8.51 14.54
C PHE A 149 -16.29 -7.39 13.74
N ASP A 150 -17.62 -7.42 13.61
CA ASP A 150 -18.40 -6.41 12.86
C ASP A 150 -17.83 -6.14 11.45
N GLY A 151 -17.49 -7.23 10.75
CA GLY A 151 -16.90 -7.24 9.41
C GLY A 151 -15.45 -6.76 9.34
N PHE A 152 -14.78 -6.53 10.47
CA PHE A 152 -13.39 -6.11 10.58
C PHE A 152 -12.52 -7.28 10.99
N GLU A 153 -11.53 -7.63 10.17
CA GLU A 153 -10.60 -8.74 10.41
C GLU A 153 -9.30 -8.22 11.01
N TYR A 154 -8.82 -8.83 12.09
CA TYR A 154 -7.55 -8.50 12.74
C TYR A 154 -6.99 -9.77 13.37
N PHE A 155 -5.68 -9.85 13.56
CA PHE A 155 -5.08 -11.01 14.22
C PHE A 155 -4.90 -10.81 15.72
N VAL A 156 -4.90 -11.91 16.45
CA VAL A 156 -4.57 -12.00 17.88
C VAL A 156 -3.51 -13.08 18.09
N ILE A 157 -2.74 -12.98 19.17
CA ILE A 157 -1.62 -13.89 19.43
C ILE A 157 -2.08 -15.20 20.06
N THR A 158 -3.03 -15.10 21.00
CA THR A 158 -3.72 -16.24 21.64
C THR A 158 -5.13 -15.82 22.02
N ASP A 159 -5.90 -16.71 22.64
CA ASP A 159 -7.23 -16.40 23.19
C ASP A 159 -7.20 -15.34 24.31
N ASP A 160 -6.06 -15.12 24.96
CA ASP A 160 -5.90 -14.16 26.06
C ASP A 160 -5.09 -12.92 25.68
N ILE A 161 -4.37 -12.95 24.55
CA ILE A 161 -3.40 -11.92 24.16
C ILE A 161 -3.67 -11.39 22.75
N ALA A 162 -3.83 -10.06 22.65
CA ALA A 162 -3.87 -9.33 21.39
C ALA A 162 -2.71 -8.33 21.30
N ILE A 163 -2.18 -8.12 20.10
CA ILE A 163 -1.19 -7.07 19.82
C ILE A 163 -1.65 -6.17 18.66
N PHE A 164 -1.44 -4.88 18.85
CA PHE A 164 -1.68 -3.83 17.88
C PHE A 164 -0.44 -2.96 17.73
N PHE A 165 -0.40 -2.19 16.66
CA PHE A 165 0.76 -1.39 16.30
C PHE A 165 0.39 0.06 16.08
N LEU A 166 1.26 0.96 16.50
CA LEU A 166 1.12 2.38 16.25
C LEU A 166 2.35 2.88 15.52
N ASP A 167 2.17 3.24 14.25
CA ASP A 167 3.23 3.84 13.43
C ASP A 167 3.38 5.32 13.78
N THR A 168 4.43 5.61 14.52
CA THR A 168 4.82 6.97 14.96
C THR A 168 5.41 7.83 13.83
N SER A 169 5.73 7.23 12.68
CA SER A 169 6.18 7.96 11.49
C SER A 169 5.02 8.49 10.64
N ASP A 170 3.79 8.04 10.90
CA ASP A 170 2.58 8.56 10.26
C ASP A 170 2.25 9.98 10.78
N ALA A 171 1.98 10.91 9.86
CA ALA A 171 1.58 12.27 10.19
C ALA A 171 0.29 12.33 11.03
N ALA A 172 -0.62 11.37 10.89
CA ALA A 172 -1.82 11.26 11.71
C ALA A 172 -1.51 10.97 13.19
N ASN A 173 -0.31 10.47 13.48
CA ASN A 173 0.15 10.08 14.80
C ASN A 173 1.21 11.04 15.37
N ALA A 174 1.36 12.26 14.82
CA ALA A 174 2.41 13.21 15.22
C ALA A 174 2.48 13.50 16.73
N ASP A 175 1.35 13.43 17.44
CA ASP A 175 1.25 13.69 18.88
C ASP A 175 1.47 12.44 19.76
N TRP A 176 1.98 11.33 19.21
CA TRP A 176 2.14 10.06 19.92
C TRP A 176 2.91 10.19 21.25
N GLN A 177 3.93 11.06 21.30
CA GLN A 177 4.73 11.27 22.51
C GLN A 177 3.90 11.72 23.71
N ALA A 178 2.86 12.53 23.49
CA ALA A 178 1.97 12.99 24.54
C ALA A 178 1.05 11.87 25.08
N SER A 179 0.83 10.81 24.31
CA SER A 179 0.06 9.65 24.76
C SER A 179 0.83 8.83 25.80
N ILE A 180 2.17 8.84 25.78
CA ILE A 180 2.99 8.08 26.74
C ILE A 180 2.93 8.74 28.12
N ASP A 181 2.52 7.97 29.14
CA ASP A 181 2.68 8.42 30.52
C ASP A 181 4.15 8.26 30.96
N THR A 182 4.71 9.35 31.48
CA THR A 182 6.11 9.47 31.90
C THR A 182 6.23 9.75 33.39
N SER A 183 5.13 9.58 34.12
CA SER A 183 5.08 9.66 35.57
C SER A 183 6.10 8.70 36.22
N ALA A 184 6.46 8.98 37.48
CA ALA A 184 7.58 8.30 38.14
C ALA A 184 7.30 6.81 38.41
N GLY A 185 7.64 5.95 37.46
CA GLY A 185 7.17 4.55 37.44
C GLY A 185 6.55 4.12 36.12
N GLN A 186 6.56 4.98 35.10
CA GLN A 186 6.06 4.74 33.75
C GLN A 186 7.17 5.00 32.72
N ALA A 187 6.92 4.67 31.44
CA ALA A 187 7.93 4.73 30.38
C ALA A 187 8.63 6.10 30.27
N ALA A 188 9.89 6.09 29.85
CA ALA A 188 10.59 7.33 29.52
C ALA A 188 10.01 7.92 28.22
N ASN A 189 9.81 9.24 28.17
CA ASN A 189 9.41 9.99 26.96
C ASN A 189 10.40 9.87 25.77
N ALA A 190 11.46 9.09 25.94
CA ALA A 190 12.65 9.16 25.12
C ALA A 190 12.61 8.10 24.02
N ASN A 191 11.87 8.41 22.95
CA ASN A 191 12.05 7.90 21.58
C ASN A 191 12.04 6.39 21.38
N VAL A 192 11.01 5.92 20.65
CA VAL A 192 10.71 4.56 20.15
C VAL A 192 11.84 3.51 20.23
N PRO A 193 11.53 2.24 20.57
CA PRO A 193 10.19 1.66 20.69
C PRO A 193 9.56 1.86 22.08
N SER A 194 8.23 1.92 22.17
CA SER A 194 7.48 1.94 23.44
C SER A 194 6.30 0.98 23.36
N LEU A 195 5.89 0.42 24.50
CA LEU A 195 4.81 -0.56 24.54
C LEU A 195 3.79 -0.15 25.60
N LEU A 196 2.54 -0.03 25.21
CA LEU A 196 1.41 0.03 26.13
C LEU A 196 0.90 -1.39 26.37
N GLU A 197 0.77 -1.79 27.62
CA GLU A 197 -0.01 -2.94 28.05
C GLU A 197 -1.30 -2.44 28.68
N VAL A 198 -2.41 -3.01 28.25
CA VAL A 198 -3.72 -2.87 28.86
C VAL A 198 -4.14 -4.22 29.42
N PHE A 199 -4.34 -4.30 30.73
CA PHE A 199 -4.77 -5.51 31.42
C PHE A 199 -6.25 -5.42 31.80
N ASN A 200 -7.05 -6.40 31.35
CA ASN A 200 -8.51 -6.46 31.51
C ASN A 200 -9.24 -5.16 31.10
N GLY A 201 -8.72 -4.46 30.08
CA GLY A 201 -9.27 -3.18 29.64
C GLY A 201 -8.98 -1.99 30.57
N GLU A 202 -8.60 -2.20 31.83
CA GLU A 202 -8.57 -1.14 32.85
C GLU A 202 -7.16 -0.70 33.25
N ASP A 203 -6.27 -1.65 33.53
CA ASP A 203 -4.96 -1.37 34.09
C ASP A 203 -3.95 -1.06 32.97
N LEU A 204 -3.38 0.14 32.99
CA LEU A 204 -2.48 0.65 31.94
C LEU A 204 -1.03 0.72 32.42
N ASN A 205 -0.13 0.05 31.70
CA ASN A 205 1.29 0.08 31.95
C ASN A 205 2.07 0.43 30.69
N PHE A 206 2.96 1.43 30.78
CA PHE A 206 3.87 1.76 29.69
C PHE A 206 5.28 1.22 29.95
N PHE A 207 5.82 0.53 28.95
CA PHE A 207 7.20 0.06 28.88
C PHE A 207 7.97 0.91 27.87
N GLY A 208 9.19 1.27 28.27
CA GLY A 208 10.01 2.24 27.54
C GLY A 208 11.11 1.59 26.69
N PRO A 209 11.73 2.36 25.79
CA PRO A 209 12.82 1.89 24.91
C PRO A 209 14.08 1.43 25.67
N TRP A 210 14.17 1.80 26.95
CA TRP A 210 15.21 1.41 27.89
C TRP A 210 14.59 1.43 29.29
N ASN A 211 15.25 0.82 30.28
CA ASN A 211 14.86 0.90 31.68
C ASN A 211 14.67 2.37 32.07
N ALA A 212 13.42 2.84 32.08
CA ALA A 212 13.08 4.22 32.38
C ALA A 212 13.58 4.51 33.79
N ALA A 213 14.67 5.29 33.89
CA ALA A 213 15.49 5.57 35.07
C ALA A 213 14.99 4.93 36.38
N GLY A 214 15.11 3.60 36.46
CA GLY A 214 14.93 2.81 37.67
C GLY A 214 13.53 2.29 38.05
N LYS A 215 12.50 2.26 37.19
CA LYS A 215 11.17 1.76 37.63
C LYS A 215 10.37 0.81 36.70
N ASN A 216 10.48 0.87 35.36
CA ASN A 216 9.82 -0.09 34.44
C ASN A 216 10.82 -0.82 33.55
N LYS A 217 10.49 -2.07 33.16
CA LYS A 217 11.27 -2.89 32.22
C LYS A 217 11.34 -2.25 30.83
N ALA A 218 12.38 -2.60 30.07
CA ALA A 218 12.47 -2.21 28.67
C ALA A 218 11.38 -2.92 27.83
N THR A 219 10.96 -2.27 26.74
CA THR A 219 9.99 -2.80 25.77
C THR A 219 10.42 -4.17 25.25
N ILE A 220 11.71 -4.31 24.91
CA ILE A 220 12.28 -5.56 24.40
C ILE A 220 12.12 -6.66 25.45
N ASP A 221 12.61 -6.42 26.68
CA ASP A 221 12.53 -7.40 27.78
C ASP A 221 11.09 -7.83 28.04
N LYS A 222 10.13 -6.90 28.04
CA LYS A 222 8.71 -7.21 28.24
C LYS A 222 8.13 -8.03 27.10
N LEU A 223 8.40 -7.69 25.84
CA LEU A 223 7.95 -8.49 24.69
C LEU A 223 8.56 -9.90 24.72
N THR A 224 9.83 -10.02 25.10
CA THR A 224 10.51 -11.31 25.25
C THR A 224 9.86 -12.14 26.35
N GLU A 225 9.50 -11.55 27.49
CA GLU A 225 8.77 -12.26 28.55
C GLU A 225 7.40 -12.78 28.09
N VAL A 226 6.71 -12.01 27.25
CA VAL A 226 5.44 -12.46 26.64
C VAL A 226 5.70 -13.64 25.72
N LEU A 227 6.68 -13.55 24.82
CA LEU A 227 7.05 -14.62 23.90
C LEU A 227 7.49 -15.89 24.64
N GLU A 228 8.32 -15.77 25.67
CA GLU A 228 8.76 -16.89 26.51
C GLU A 228 7.61 -17.54 27.28
N GLY A 229 6.61 -16.76 27.71
CA GLY A 229 5.42 -17.28 28.39
C GLY A 229 4.47 -18.07 27.49
N LEU A 230 4.65 -17.98 26.16
CA LEU A 230 3.82 -18.65 25.16
C LEU A 230 4.47 -19.93 24.58
N ASN A 231 5.75 -20.15 24.84
CA ASN A 231 6.51 -21.34 24.45
C ASN A 231 6.53 -22.40 25.56
#